data_AF-A0A1X7SG09-F1
#
_entry.id   AF-A0A1X7SG09-F1
#
_cell.length_a   1.000
_cell.length_b   1.000
_cell.length_c   1.000
_cell.angle_alpha   90.00
_cell.angle_beta   90.00
_cell.angle_gamma   90.00
#
_symmetry.space_group_name_H-M   'P 1'
#
loop_
_entity.id
_entity.type
_entity.pdbx_description
1 polymer ?
#
loop_
_entity_poly.entity_id
_entity_poly.type
_entity_poly.pdbx_seq_one_letter_code
_entity_poly.pdbx_strand_id
1 'polypeptide(L)' 'IPINPYPVRLADGINDHSGRVEIFYNNEWGTVCDNHWTMNEANVVCRELGFP' A
#
# COMPACT_ATOMS: atom_id res chain seq x y z
N ILE A 1 8.73 15.48 7.53
CA ILE A 1 7.79 14.37 7.23
C ILE A 1 8.66 13.18 6.88
N PRO A 2 8.51 11.99 7.49
CA PRO A 2 9.30 10.85 7.07
C PRO A 2 8.83 10.54 5.65
N ILE A 3 9.64 10.96 4.68
CA ILE A 3 9.48 10.58 3.29
C ILE A 3 9.68 9.07 3.27
N ASN A 4 8.59 8.30 3.17
CA ASN A 4 8.70 6.89 2.87
C ASN A 4 9.44 6.82 1.52
N PRO A 5 10.66 6.25 1.45
CA PRO A 5 11.39 6.15 0.19
C PRO A 5 10.66 5.26 -0.83
N TYR A 6 9.64 4.52 -0.37
CA TYR A 6 8.81 3.65 -1.18
C TYR A 6 7.35 4.15 -1.16
N PRO A 7 6.94 4.98 -2.13
CA PRO A 7 5.54 5.35 -2.30
C PRO A 7 4.63 4.12 -2.36
N VAL A 8 3.46 4.23 -1.70
CA VAL A 8 2.43 3.19 -1.68
C VAL A 8 1.18 3.72 -2.38
N ARG A 9 0.46 2.84 -3.09
CA ARG A 9 -0.87 3.15 -3.65
C ARG A 9 -1.80 1.94 -3.56
N LEU A 10 -3.10 2.21 -3.69
CA LEU A 10 -4.12 1.20 -3.94
C LEU A 10 -4.45 1.19 -5.44
N ALA A 11 -4.44 0.01 -6.06
CA ALA A 11 -4.78 -0.20 -7.47
C ALA A 11 -5.96 -1.17 -7.61
N ASP A 12 -6.73 -1.06 -8.68
CA ASP A 12 -7.84 -1.97 -9.02
C ASP A 12 -8.92 -2.15 -7.92
N GLY A 13 -9.16 -1.11 -7.13
CA GLY A 13 -10.26 -1.06 -6.18
C GLY A 13 -11.56 -0.48 -6.75
N ILE A 14 -12.65 -0.59 -5.98
CA ILE A 14 -13.96 -0.03 -6.35
C ILE A 14 -14.02 1.48 -6.05
N ASN A 15 -13.18 1.96 -5.14
CA ASN A 15 -13.08 3.35 -4.71
C ASN A 15 -11.67 3.66 -4.19
N ASP A 16 -11.43 4.92 -3.84
CA ASP A 16 -10.11 5.42 -3.40
C ASP A 16 -9.63 4.83 -2.05
N HIS A 17 -10.47 4.08 -1.34
CA HIS A 17 -10.19 3.47 -0.04
C HIS A 17 -10.03 1.94 -0.12
N SER A 18 -9.98 1.38 -1.32
CA SER A 18 -9.87 -0.06 -1.53
C SER A 18 -8.97 -0.38 -2.72
N GLY A 19 -8.37 -1.56 -2.72
CA GLY A 19 -7.59 -2.05 -3.85
C GLY A 19 -6.44 -2.95 -3.43
N ARG A 20 -5.72 -3.45 -4.43
CA ARG A 20 -4.45 -4.15 -4.29
C ARG A 20 -3.38 -3.15 -3.86
N VAL A 21 -2.58 -3.52 -2.86
CA VAL A 21 -1.41 -2.75 -2.42
C VAL A 21 -0.30 -2.86 -3.46
N GLU A 22 0.20 -1.72 -3.91
CA GLU A 22 1.38 -1.63 -4.76
C GLU A 22 2.42 -0.68 -4.15
N ILE A 23 3.68 -1.05 -4.29
CA ILE A 23 4.84 -0.26 -3.83
C ILE A 23 5.68 0.17 -5.01
N PHE A 24 6.23 1.38 -4.96
CA PHE A 24 7.17 1.85 -5.96
C PHE A 24 8.60 1.51 -5.53
N TYR A 25 9.23 0.56 -6.24
CA TYR A 25 10.57 0.07 -5.97
C TYR A 25 11.31 -0.18 -7.29
N ASN A 26 12.61 0.12 -7.35
CA ASN A 26 13.43 -0.05 -8.55
C ASN A 26 12.82 0.58 -9.83
N ASN A 27 12.21 1.76 -9.66
CA ASN A 27 11.62 2.53 -10.76
C ASN A 27 10.39 1.87 -11.42
N GLU A 28 9.72 0.97 -10.70
CA GLU A 28 8.53 0.25 -11.14
C GLU A 28 7.51 0.08 -9.99
N TRP A 29 6.23 -0.09 -10.34
CA TRP A 29 5.19 -0.48 -9.40
C TRP A 29 5.11 -2.01 -9.32
N GLY A 30 5.33 -2.55 -8.11
CA GLY A 30 5.24 -3.97 -7.83
C GLY A 30 4.09 -4.30 -6.87
N THR A 31 3.62 -5.53 -6.93
CA THR A 31 2.63 -6.05 -5.99
C THR A 31 3.29 -6.57 -4.71
N VAL A 32 2.53 -6.60 -3.62
CA VAL A 32 2.95 -7.23 -2.38
C VAL A 32 2.43 -8.66 -2.33
N CYS A 33 3.29 -9.61 -1.96
CA CYS A 33 2.89 -11.00 -1.75
C CYS A 33 1.97 -11.11 -0.53
N ASP A 34 0.87 -11.85 -0.67
CA ASP A 34 -0.15 -12.02 0.37
C ASP A 34 0.21 -13.10 1.41
N ASN A 35 1.28 -13.85 1.18
CA ASN A 35 1.79 -14.81 2.17
C ASN A 35 2.14 -14.08 3.47
N HIS A 36 1.46 -14.46 4.56
CA HIS A 36 1.55 -13.81 5.88
C HIS A 36 1.08 -12.35 5.93
N TRP A 37 0.38 -11.87 4.91
CA TRP A 37 -0.28 -10.56 4.97
C TRP A 37 -1.44 -10.60 5.94
N THR A 38 -1.41 -9.78 6.98
CA THR A 38 -2.47 -9.70 7.98
C THR A 38 -3.12 -8.31 8.01
N MET A 39 -4.14 -8.17 8.85
CA MET A 39 -4.78 -6.88 9.08
C MET A 39 -3.81 -5.84 9.68
N ASN A 40 -2.74 -6.29 10.37
CA ASN A 40 -1.75 -5.37 10.92
C ASN A 40 -1.00 -4.63 9.82
N GLU A 41 -0.56 -5.34 8.78
CA GLU A 41 0.11 -4.76 7.62
C GLU A 41 -0.85 -3.89 6.80
N ALA A 42 -2.10 -4.33 6.61
CA ALA A 42 -3.14 -3.52 5.96
C ALA A 42 -3.38 -2.18 6.69
N ASN A 43 -3.46 -2.20 8.01
CA ASN A 43 -3.62 -0.99 8.83
C ASN A 43 -2.41 -0.05 8.76
N VAL A 44 -1.20 -0.56 8.51
CA VAL A 44 -0.03 0.29 8.25
C VAL A 44 -0.22 1.03 6.93
N VAL A 45 -0.58 0.33 5.86
CA VAL A 45 -0.83 0.95 4.55
C VAL A 45 -1.95 1.98 4.61
N CYS A 46 -3.08 1.67 5.26
CA CYS A 46 -4.18 2.62 5.43
C CYS A 46 -3.70 3.92 6.10
N ARG A 47 -2.92 3.81 7.19
CA ARG A 47 -2.40 4.98 7.90
C ARG A 47 -1.37 5.76 7.08
N GLU A 48 -0.52 5.09 6.30
CA GLU A 48 0.42 5.76 5.38
C GLU A 48 -0.29 6.55 4.28
N LEU A 49 -1.45 6.06 3.84
CA LEU A 49 -2.31 6.74 2.86
C LEU A 49 -3.22 7.81 3.48
N GLY A 50 -3.19 7.99 4.81
CA GLY A 50 -3.98 8.99 5.53
C GLY A 50 -5.40 8.55 5.89
N PHE A 51 -5.69 7.25 5.81
CA PHE A 51 -6.98 6.67 6.22
C PHE A 51 -6.99 6.31 7.71
N PRO A 52 -8.17 6.37 8.37
CA PRO A 52 -8.33 6.06 9.79
C PRO A 52 -8.09 4.59 10.13
#